data_AF-A0A372R898-F1
#
_entry.id   AF-A0A372R898-F1
#
_cell.length_a   1.000
_cell.length_b   1.000
_cell.length_c   1.000
_cell.angle_alpha   90.00
_cell.angle_beta   90.00
_cell.angle_gamma   90.00
#
_symmetry.space_group_name_H-M   'P 1'
#
loop_
_entity.id
_entity.type
_entity.pdbx_description
1 polymer ?
#
loop_
_entity_poly.entity_id
_entity_poly.type
_entity_poly.pdbx_seq_one_letter_code
_entity_poly.pdbx_strand_id
1 'polypeptide(L)'
;MAANPPDPIPEILTHQANIFYNVAGIRVFLNHILVTDDPHVNNLFDSANASLDTIIQHANELRNIIKDQNNNKIRLEEYLRQELNNSRASVLNIRRTFEDAYMQELRHRQYWEGITQNTQAQLANSQIQLANTQTQLGNIQRERNESRRNAHRLLIQPIMAGYAPKKFRGTSGEDPELWLQEFRQWCESAGLDPATNARTCVRIHGIFESLLEDDARDWYETHIKGKNWEYANIRNNTGVATIAAINAMNNATIGGVAANQFIGSAFAKHGRADADATITSTTFIPNHTV
;
A
#
# COMPACT_ATOMS: atom_id res chain seq x y z
N MET A 1 71.29 -1.14 -8.41
CA MET A 1 71.49 -2.49 -7.84
C MET A 1 72.92 -2.56 -7.37
N ALA A 2 73.17 -2.47 -6.07
CA ALA A 2 74.50 -2.72 -5.53
C ALA A 2 74.78 -4.23 -5.68
N ALA A 3 75.93 -4.59 -6.26
CA ALA A 3 76.35 -5.98 -6.31
C ALA A 3 76.51 -6.48 -4.87
N ASN A 4 75.88 -7.61 -4.54
CA ASN A 4 76.11 -8.27 -3.26
C ASN A 4 77.63 -8.53 -3.13
N PRO A 5 78.28 -8.16 -2.02
CA PRO A 5 79.69 -8.47 -1.82
C PRO A 5 79.89 -9.98 -1.98
N PRO A 6 81.02 -10.41 -2.57
CA PRO A 6 81.32 -11.82 -2.74
C PRO A 6 81.28 -12.52 -1.37
N ASP A 7 80.70 -13.72 -1.35
CA ASP A 7 80.68 -14.56 -0.15
C ASP A 7 82.12 -14.80 0.31
N PRO A 8 82.51 -14.40 1.54
CA PRO A 8 83.87 -14.57 2.02
C PRO A 8 84.18 -16.02 2.42
N ILE A 9 83.16 -16.89 2.55
CA ILE A 9 83.31 -18.25 3.06
C ILE A 9 84.15 -19.16 2.12
N PRO A 10 83.97 -19.15 0.79
CA PRO A 10 84.85 -19.88 -0.13
C PRO A 10 86.33 -19.49 0.00
N GLU A 11 86.63 -18.21 0.21
CA GLU A 11 87.99 -17.70 0.37
C GLU A 11 88.59 -18.16 1.71
N ILE A 12 87.82 -18.11 2.80
CA ILE A 12 88.20 -18.63 4.12
C ILE A 12 88.53 -20.13 4.07
N LEU A 13 87.67 -20.93 3.44
CA LEU A 13 87.88 -22.38 3.29
C LEU A 13 89.14 -22.68 2.44
N THR A 14 89.42 -21.87 1.42
CA THR A 14 90.60 -22.02 0.57
C THR A 14 91.90 -21.71 1.33
N HIS A 15 91.94 -20.59 2.07
CA HIS A 15 93.10 -20.26 2.90
C HIS A 15 93.35 -21.30 4.00
N GLN A 16 92.27 -21.86 4.55
CA GLN A 16 92.35 -22.91 5.57
C GLN A 16 92.93 -24.23 5.05
N ALA A 17 92.53 -24.68 3.86
CA ALA A 17 93.11 -25.87 3.22
C ALA A 17 94.62 -25.70 3.01
N ASN A 18 95.05 -24.51 2.59
CA ASN A 18 96.47 -24.18 2.43
C ASN A 18 97.23 -24.25 3.77
N ILE A 19 96.64 -23.77 4.87
CA ILE A 19 97.25 -23.87 6.20
C ILE A 19 97.40 -25.34 6.62
N PHE A 20 96.38 -26.18 6.41
CA PHE A 20 96.44 -27.61 6.72
C PHE A 20 97.58 -28.31 5.97
N TYR A 21 97.72 -28.08 4.65
CA TYR A 21 98.81 -28.65 3.86
C TYR A 21 100.19 -28.16 4.30
N ASN A 22 100.31 -26.88 4.68
CA ASN A 22 101.57 -26.33 5.19
C ASN A 22 101.96 -26.94 6.55
N VAL A 23 101.00 -27.12 7.47
CA VAL A 23 101.24 -27.77 8.78
C VAL A 23 101.67 -29.23 8.59
N ALA A 24 101.02 -29.96 7.68
CA ALA A 24 101.40 -31.33 7.33
C ALA A 24 102.82 -31.39 6.72
N GLY A 25 103.17 -30.45 5.84
CA GLY A 25 104.50 -30.34 5.25
C GLY A 25 105.60 -30.05 6.27
N ILE A 26 105.34 -29.14 7.21
CA ILE A 26 106.26 -28.83 8.32
C ILE A 26 106.50 -30.07 9.19
N ARG A 27 105.45 -30.84 9.50
CA ARG A 27 105.57 -32.08 10.28
C ARG A 27 106.47 -33.11 9.59
N VAL A 28 106.29 -33.30 8.29
CA VAL A 28 107.13 -34.22 7.49
C VAL A 28 108.59 -33.78 7.48
N PHE A 29 108.84 -32.47 7.31
CA PHE A 29 110.18 -31.90 7.32
C PHE A 29 110.89 -32.07 8.68
N LEU A 30 110.19 -31.80 9.78
CA LEU A 30 110.74 -31.96 11.14
C LEU A 30 111.05 -33.42 11.49
N ASN A 31 110.19 -34.36 11.06
CA ASN A 31 110.42 -35.80 11.22
C ASN A 31 111.67 -36.31 10.47
N HIS A 32 112.17 -35.57 9.48
CA HIS A 32 113.34 -35.95 8.68
C HIS A 32 114.67 -35.46 9.29
N ILE A 33 114.63 -34.47 10.19
CA ILE A 33 115.81 -33.76 10.72
C ILE A 33 116.04 -34.04 12.21
N LEU A 34 114.97 -34.26 12.98
CA LEU A 34 115.01 -34.53 14.41
C LEU A 34 114.50 -35.94 14.67
N VAL A 35 115.12 -36.67 15.61
CA VAL A 35 114.70 -38.02 16.04
C VAL A 35 113.33 -37.95 16.72
N THR A 36 112.31 -37.98 15.86
CA THR A 36 110.87 -38.33 15.86
C THR A 36 110.00 -38.57 17.10
N ASP A 37 110.40 -38.38 18.36
CA ASP A 37 109.50 -38.73 19.49
C ASP A 37 109.40 -37.67 20.61
N ASP A 38 109.42 -36.37 20.28
CA ASP A 38 109.03 -35.35 21.28
C ASP A 38 107.50 -35.31 21.44
N PRO A 39 106.93 -35.75 22.58
CA PRO A 39 105.49 -35.80 22.78
C PRO A 39 104.86 -34.41 22.75
N HIS A 40 105.61 -33.35 23.10
CA HIS A 40 105.12 -31.98 23.11
C HIS A 40 104.86 -31.48 21.68
N VAL A 41 105.77 -31.79 20.75
CA VAL A 41 105.64 -31.39 19.34
C VAL A 41 104.47 -32.11 18.67
N ASN A 42 104.30 -33.42 18.93
CA ASN A 42 103.16 -34.17 18.40
C ASN A 42 101.82 -33.63 18.95
N ASN A 43 101.74 -33.35 20.26
CA ASN A 43 100.56 -32.76 20.87
C ASN A 43 100.20 -31.38 20.28
N LEU A 44 101.20 -30.57 19.92
CA LEU A 44 100.98 -29.28 19.26
C LEU A 44 100.36 -29.44 17.86
N PHE A 45 100.86 -30.38 17.06
CA PHE A 45 100.30 -30.67 15.73
C PHE A 45 98.89 -31.25 15.82
N ASP A 46 98.65 -32.17 16.75
CA ASP A 46 97.33 -32.79 16.95
C ASP A 46 96.31 -31.75 17.44
N SER A 47 96.71 -30.88 18.37
CA SER A 47 95.88 -29.75 18.83
C SER A 47 95.59 -28.73 17.72
N ALA A 48 96.57 -28.46 16.85
CA ALA A 48 96.38 -27.55 15.71
C ALA A 48 95.40 -28.13 14.69
N ASN A 49 95.52 -29.42 14.37
CA ASN A 49 94.60 -30.12 13.47
C ASN A 49 93.17 -30.16 14.03
N ALA A 50 93.01 -30.51 15.32
CA ALA A 50 91.69 -30.51 15.98
C ALA A 50 91.04 -29.12 16.00
N SER A 51 91.84 -28.06 16.18
CA SER A 51 91.36 -26.68 16.13
C SER A 51 90.93 -26.29 14.71
N LEU A 52 91.66 -26.72 13.68
CA LEU A 52 91.29 -26.51 12.28
C LEU A 52 89.99 -27.24 11.93
N ASP A 53 89.82 -28.50 12.34
CA ASP A 53 88.58 -29.26 12.12
C ASP A 53 87.37 -28.59 12.77
N THR A 54 87.54 -28.07 13.99
CA THR A 54 86.50 -27.30 14.69
C THR A 54 86.11 -26.04 13.92
N ILE A 55 87.09 -25.33 13.34
CA ILE A 55 86.84 -24.15 12.50
C ILE A 55 86.09 -24.55 11.22
N ILE A 56 86.43 -25.69 10.58
CA ILE A 56 85.72 -26.21 9.40
C ILE A 56 84.25 -26.46 9.74
N GLN A 57 84.00 -27.10 10.88
CA GLN A 57 82.65 -27.39 11.33
C GLN A 57 81.83 -26.10 11.52
N HIS A 58 82.35 -25.14 12.29
CA HIS A 58 81.66 -23.87 12.53
C HIS A 58 81.44 -23.07 11.24
N ALA A 59 82.39 -23.06 10.30
CA ALA A 59 82.24 -22.38 9.01
C ALA A 59 81.10 -22.98 8.17
N ASN A 60 80.97 -24.32 8.17
CA ASN A 60 79.87 -25.01 7.49
C ASN A 60 78.52 -24.75 8.17
N GLU A 61 78.48 -24.73 9.50
CA GLU A 61 77.27 -24.37 10.27
C GLU A 61 76.81 -22.95 9.94
N LEU A 62 77.73 -21.97 9.94
CA LEU A 62 77.45 -20.59 9.57
C LEU A 62 76.91 -20.48 8.13
N ARG A 63 77.49 -21.21 7.18
CA ARG A 63 77.00 -21.26 5.79
C ARG A 63 75.57 -21.76 5.71
N ASN A 64 75.24 -22.81 6.45
CA ASN A 64 73.88 -23.37 6.48
C ASN A 64 72.89 -22.37 7.09
N ILE A 65 73.26 -21.71 8.19
CA ILE A 65 72.44 -20.66 8.82
C ILE A 65 72.15 -19.52 7.85
N ILE A 66 73.16 -19.01 7.14
CA ILE A 66 72.99 -17.94 6.16
C ILE A 66 72.05 -18.38 5.02
N LYS A 67 72.23 -19.60 4.52
CA LYS A 67 71.38 -20.16 3.46
C LYS A 67 69.92 -20.27 3.92
N ASP A 68 69.69 -20.77 5.13
CA ASP A 68 68.34 -20.91 5.70
C ASP A 68 67.69 -19.56 5.96
N GLN A 69 68.44 -18.58 6.46
CA GLN A 69 67.96 -17.21 6.61
C GLN A 69 67.55 -16.58 5.27
N ASN A 70 68.36 -16.76 4.23
CA ASN A 70 68.02 -16.28 2.88
C ASN A 70 66.77 -16.96 2.32
N ASN A 71 66.66 -18.29 2.47
CA ASN A 71 65.49 -19.03 2.03
C ASN A 71 64.23 -18.59 2.78
N ASN A 72 64.32 -18.40 4.10
CA ASN A 72 63.20 -17.92 4.92
C ASN A 72 62.77 -16.50 4.53
N LYS A 73 63.72 -15.63 4.22
CA LYS A 73 63.43 -14.27 3.74
C LYS A 73 62.67 -14.31 2.41
N ILE A 74 63.13 -15.09 1.44
CA ILE A 74 62.46 -15.23 0.13
C ILE A 74 61.04 -15.76 0.31
N ARG A 75 60.86 -16.82 1.12
CA ARG A 75 59.54 -17.39 1.41
C ARG A 75 58.60 -16.37 2.05
N LEU A 76 59.11 -15.56 2.98
CA LEU A 76 58.31 -14.52 3.64
C LEU A 76 57.91 -13.41 2.65
N GLU A 77 58.83 -12.96 1.79
CA GLU A 77 58.53 -11.97 0.76
C GLU A 77 57.46 -12.47 -0.22
N GLU A 78 57.55 -13.73 -0.65
CA GLU A 78 56.59 -14.35 -1.56
C GLU A 78 55.22 -14.53 -0.91
N TYR A 79 55.19 -14.97 0.36
CA TYR A 79 53.96 -15.07 1.15
C TYR A 79 53.26 -13.71 1.28
N LEU A 80 53.99 -12.67 1.70
CA LEU A 80 53.43 -11.32 1.86
C LEU A 80 52.91 -10.75 0.53
N ARG A 81 53.62 -11.03 -0.58
CA ARG A 81 53.18 -10.61 -1.90
C ARG A 81 51.88 -11.29 -2.32
N GLN A 82 51.74 -12.58 -2.04
CA GLN A 82 50.53 -13.33 -2.31
C GLN A 82 49.36 -12.84 -1.47
N GLU A 83 49.56 -12.64 -0.17
CA GLU A 83 48.56 -12.11 0.77
C GLU A 83 48.04 -10.73 0.31
N LEU A 84 48.96 -9.84 -0.11
CA LEU A 84 48.61 -8.52 -0.62
C LEU A 84 47.79 -8.61 -1.92
N ASN A 85 48.16 -9.51 -2.82
CA ASN A 85 47.42 -9.72 -4.07
C ASN A 85 46.01 -10.28 -3.81
N ASN A 86 45.88 -11.23 -2.90
CA ASN A 86 44.58 -11.79 -2.49
C ASN A 86 43.69 -10.70 -1.87
N SER A 87 44.24 -9.88 -0.98
CA SER A 87 43.51 -8.78 -0.35
C SER A 87 43.06 -7.74 -1.39
N ARG A 88 43.93 -7.35 -2.32
CA ARG A 88 43.57 -6.45 -3.44
C ARG A 88 42.46 -7.02 -4.31
N ALA A 89 42.52 -8.31 -4.64
CA ALA A 89 41.49 -8.97 -5.42
C ALA A 89 40.14 -8.98 -4.68
N SER A 90 40.15 -9.26 -3.38
CA SER A 90 38.94 -9.23 -2.54
C SER A 90 38.31 -7.84 -2.50
N VAL A 91 39.11 -6.80 -2.26
CA VAL A 91 38.62 -5.40 -2.21
C VAL A 91 38.03 -4.99 -3.56
N LEU A 92 38.67 -5.34 -4.67
CA LEU A 92 38.16 -5.05 -6.01
C LEU A 92 36.84 -5.77 -6.29
N ASN A 93 36.69 -7.02 -5.85
CA ASN A 93 35.45 -7.76 -6.01
C ASN A 93 34.31 -7.11 -5.23
N ILE A 94 34.52 -6.82 -3.94
CA ILE A 94 33.54 -6.14 -3.08
C ILE A 94 33.11 -4.81 -3.69
N ARG A 95 34.08 -4.03 -4.20
CA ARG A 95 33.80 -2.75 -4.85
C ARG A 95 32.89 -2.92 -6.07
N ARG A 96 33.18 -3.88 -6.95
CA ARG A 96 32.35 -4.16 -8.14
C ARG A 96 30.93 -4.58 -7.74
N THR A 97 30.80 -5.48 -6.76
CA THR A 97 29.48 -5.90 -6.26
C THR A 97 28.67 -4.72 -5.75
N PHE A 98 29.30 -3.80 -5.03
CA PHE A 98 28.63 -2.60 -4.54
C PHE A 98 28.23 -1.64 -5.67
N GLU A 99 29.13 -1.41 -6.64
CA GLU A 99 28.85 -0.58 -7.81
C GLU A 99 27.68 -1.14 -8.64
N ASP A 100 27.64 -2.46 -8.86
CA ASP A 100 26.55 -3.12 -9.59
C ASP A 100 25.21 -3.01 -8.86
N ALA A 101 25.20 -3.24 -7.54
CA ALA A 101 24.01 -3.10 -6.70
C ALA A 101 23.49 -1.65 -6.69
N TYR A 102 24.39 -0.67 -6.56
CA TYR A 102 24.04 0.74 -6.60
C TYR A 102 23.42 1.13 -7.96
N MET A 103 24.01 0.68 -9.06
CA MET A 103 23.48 0.94 -10.40
C MET A 103 22.13 0.26 -10.65
N GLN A 104 21.90 -0.92 -10.08
CA GLN A 104 20.60 -1.59 -10.13
C GLN A 104 19.53 -0.80 -9.39
N GLU A 105 19.82 -0.35 -8.18
CA GLU A 105 18.92 0.48 -7.37
C GLU A 105 18.59 1.80 -8.07
N LEU A 106 19.59 2.46 -8.66
CA LEU A 106 19.38 3.70 -9.41
C LEU A 106 18.41 3.50 -10.59
N ARG A 107 18.62 2.45 -11.38
CA ARG A 107 17.71 2.10 -12.49
C ARG A 107 16.30 1.77 -11.99
N HIS A 108 16.19 1.06 -10.87
CA HIS A 108 14.90 0.70 -10.29
C HIS A 108 14.12 1.95 -9.85
N ARG A 109 14.80 2.92 -9.21
CA ARG A 109 14.18 4.19 -8.84
C ARG A 109 13.70 4.98 -10.05
N GLN A 110 14.53 5.12 -11.08
CA GLN A 110 14.16 5.82 -12.32
C GLN A 110 12.95 5.17 -13.00
N TYR A 111 12.89 3.85 -13.02
CA TYR A 111 11.75 3.12 -13.56
C TYR A 111 10.45 3.43 -12.80
N TRP A 112 10.47 3.33 -11.47
CA TRP A 112 9.29 3.63 -10.65
C TRP A 112 8.89 5.10 -10.68
N GLU A 113 9.85 6.01 -10.77
CA GLU A 113 9.58 7.43 -10.95
C GLU A 113 8.85 7.68 -12.29
N GLY A 114 9.30 7.04 -13.38
CA GLY A 114 8.63 7.08 -14.67
C GLY A 114 7.19 6.54 -14.63
N ILE A 115 6.96 5.42 -13.94
CA ILE A 115 5.60 4.90 -13.71
C ILE A 115 4.77 5.92 -12.93
N THR A 116 5.30 6.45 -11.83
CA THR A 116 4.59 7.38 -10.96
C THR A 116 4.16 8.63 -11.73
N GLN A 117 5.05 9.22 -12.52
CA GLN A 117 4.75 10.38 -13.36
C GLN A 117 3.68 10.06 -14.40
N ASN A 118 3.76 8.89 -15.07
CA ASN A 118 2.77 8.48 -16.05
C ASN A 118 1.39 8.29 -15.41
N THR A 119 1.32 7.57 -14.28
CA THR A 119 0.08 7.38 -13.53
C THR A 119 -0.51 8.70 -13.07
N GLN A 120 0.31 9.64 -12.61
CA GLN A 120 -0.15 10.96 -12.20
C GLN A 120 -0.72 11.78 -13.38
N ALA A 121 -0.07 11.70 -14.55
CA ALA A 121 -0.58 12.33 -15.77
C ALA A 121 -1.92 11.70 -16.23
N GLN A 122 -2.04 10.37 -16.17
CA GLN A 122 -3.29 9.67 -16.48
C GLN A 122 -4.41 10.08 -15.52
N LEU A 123 -4.13 10.15 -14.22
CA LEU A 123 -5.10 10.58 -13.21
C LEU A 123 -5.61 12.00 -13.49
N ALA A 124 -4.69 12.93 -13.80
CA ALA A 124 -5.05 14.31 -14.15
C ALA A 124 -5.95 14.36 -15.40
N ASN A 125 -5.64 13.58 -16.43
CA ASN A 125 -6.47 13.49 -17.64
C ASN A 125 -7.87 12.95 -17.34
N SER A 126 -7.98 11.89 -16.52
CA SER A 126 -9.28 11.35 -16.10
C SER A 126 -10.08 12.35 -15.26
N GLN A 127 -9.43 13.13 -14.40
CA GLN A 127 -10.11 14.19 -13.63
C GLN A 127 -10.68 15.29 -14.54
N ILE A 128 -9.94 15.70 -15.57
CA ILE A 128 -10.42 16.68 -16.57
C ILE A 128 -11.63 16.11 -17.32
N GLN A 129 -11.59 14.84 -17.75
CA GLN A 129 -12.72 14.19 -18.41
C GLN A 129 -13.95 14.11 -17.50
N LEU A 130 -13.76 13.80 -16.21
CA LEU A 130 -14.84 13.79 -15.23
C LEU A 130 -15.47 15.18 -15.07
N ALA A 131 -14.67 16.24 -14.97
CA ALA A 131 -15.18 17.61 -14.87
C ALA A 131 -15.98 18.03 -16.13
N ASN A 132 -15.50 17.65 -17.31
CA ASN A 132 -16.20 17.91 -18.58
C ASN A 132 -17.55 17.19 -18.64
N THR A 133 -17.58 15.90 -18.29
CA THR A 133 -18.82 15.10 -18.28
C THR A 133 -19.82 15.59 -17.24
N GLN A 134 -19.37 16.00 -16.06
CA GLN A 134 -20.22 16.64 -15.04
C GLN A 134 -20.84 17.94 -15.56
N THR A 135 -20.05 18.77 -16.26
CA THR A 135 -20.55 20.01 -16.86
C THR A 135 -21.61 19.73 -17.93
N GLN A 136 -21.38 18.74 -18.80
CA GLN A 136 -22.35 18.31 -19.81
C GLN A 136 -23.65 17.79 -19.18
N LEU A 137 -23.56 16.95 -18.15
CA LEU A 137 -24.73 16.48 -17.41
C LEU A 137 -25.53 17.62 -16.82
N GLY A 138 -24.86 18.62 -16.24
CA GLY A 138 -25.50 19.83 -15.74
C GLY A 138 -26.25 20.60 -16.82
N ASN A 139 -25.67 20.74 -18.01
CA ASN A 139 -26.32 21.40 -19.14
C ASN A 139 -27.54 20.60 -19.65
N ILE A 140 -27.41 19.29 -19.83
CA ILE A 140 -28.51 18.41 -20.25
C ILE A 140 -29.65 18.44 -19.23
N GLN A 141 -29.34 18.46 -17.94
CA GLN A 141 -30.36 18.58 -16.89
C GLN A 141 -31.09 19.93 -16.96
N ARG A 142 -30.37 21.03 -17.21
CA ARG A 142 -30.99 22.35 -17.42
C ARG A 142 -31.91 22.34 -18.63
N GLU A 143 -31.44 21.85 -19.78
CA GLU A 143 -32.22 21.75 -21.02
C GLU A 143 -33.47 20.87 -20.86
N ARG A 144 -33.33 19.74 -20.15
CA ARG A 144 -34.47 18.87 -19.82
C ARG A 144 -35.49 19.61 -18.94
N ASN A 145 -35.03 20.33 -17.91
CA ASN A 145 -35.91 21.11 -17.05
C ASN A 145 -36.60 22.24 -17.81
N GLU A 146 -35.89 22.92 -18.71
CA GLU A 146 -36.45 23.93 -19.61
C GLU A 146 -37.48 23.34 -20.56
N SER A 147 -37.19 22.18 -21.16
CA SER A 147 -38.11 21.46 -22.02
C SER A 147 -39.36 21.02 -21.26
N ARG A 148 -39.23 20.54 -20.02
CA ARG A 148 -40.37 20.24 -19.14
C ARG A 148 -41.19 21.48 -18.83
N ARG A 149 -40.54 22.61 -18.51
CA ARG A 149 -41.23 23.90 -18.29
C ARG A 149 -41.96 24.39 -19.55
N ASN A 150 -41.34 24.25 -20.72
CA ASN A 150 -41.94 24.64 -22.00
C ASN A 150 -43.09 23.71 -22.40
N ALA A 151 -42.94 22.39 -22.22
CA ALA A 151 -44.01 21.42 -22.42
C ALA A 151 -45.18 21.67 -21.47
N HIS A 152 -44.91 21.97 -20.21
CA HIS A 152 -45.93 22.39 -19.24
C HIS A 152 -46.61 23.69 -19.70
N ARG A 153 -45.87 24.69 -20.19
CA ARG A 153 -46.42 25.91 -20.80
C ARG A 153 -47.19 25.71 -22.10
N LEU A 154 -47.00 24.60 -22.82
CA LEU A 154 -47.69 24.30 -24.08
C LEU A 154 -48.92 23.41 -23.85
N LEU A 155 -48.84 22.47 -22.91
CA LEU A 155 -49.97 21.69 -22.40
C LEU A 155 -50.91 22.60 -21.58
N ILE A 156 -50.34 23.58 -20.89
CA ILE A 156 -51.04 24.74 -20.36
C ILE A 156 -51.00 25.83 -21.44
N GLN A 157 -51.79 25.69 -22.50
CA GLN A 157 -52.53 26.88 -22.94
C GLN A 157 -53.10 27.52 -21.67
N PRO A 158 -53.01 28.85 -21.47
CA PRO A 158 -53.19 29.45 -20.16
C PRO A 158 -54.53 29.04 -19.54
N ILE A 159 -54.53 27.97 -18.75
CA ILE A 159 -55.49 27.74 -17.68
C ILE A 159 -54.98 28.60 -16.53
N MET A 160 -55.09 29.89 -16.81
CA MET A 160 -55.15 31.04 -15.92
C MET A 160 -54.57 30.82 -14.53
N ALA A 161 -53.26 31.05 -14.40
CA ALA A 161 -52.68 31.54 -13.16
C ALA A 161 -53.46 32.80 -12.74
N GLY A 162 -54.41 32.62 -11.82
CA GLY A 162 -55.37 33.65 -11.41
C GLY A 162 -56.74 33.13 -10.98
N TYR A 163 -57.11 31.89 -11.33
CA TYR A 163 -58.40 31.33 -10.93
C TYR A 163 -58.29 30.52 -9.63
N ALA A 164 -59.26 30.75 -8.75
CA ALA A 164 -59.43 29.93 -7.55
C ALA A 164 -59.71 28.49 -7.95
N PRO A 165 -59.25 27.49 -7.18
CA PRO A 165 -59.55 26.09 -7.44
C PRO A 165 -61.07 25.87 -7.51
N LYS A 166 -61.50 24.89 -8.32
CA LYS A 166 -62.90 24.53 -8.46
C LYS A 166 -63.47 24.06 -7.11
N LYS A 167 -64.68 24.49 -6.77
CA LYS A 167 -65.43 23.97 -5.62
C LYS A 167 -65.87 22.53 -5.89
N PHE A 168 -66.02 21.73 -4.83
CA PHE A 168 -66.55 20.37 -4.91
C PHE A 168 -67.78 20.25 -4.02
N ARG A 169 -68.91 19.87 -4.62
CA ARG A 169 -70.20 19.73 -3.94
C ARG A 169 -70.53 18.28 -3.63
N GLY A 170 -69.89 17.33 -4.30
CA GLY A 170 -70.13 15.88 -4.12
C GLY A 170 -71.35 15.38 -4.88
N THR A 171 -71.77 16.09 -5.93
CA THR A 171 -72.93 15.69 -6.74
C THR A 171 -72.59 14.53 -7.69
N SER A 172 -73.59 13.77 -8.15
CA SER A 172 -73.38 12.57 -8.99
C SER A 172 -72.68 12.82 -10.33
N GLY A 173 -72.54 14.08 -10.76
CA GLY A 173 -71.82 14.47 -11.98
C GLY A 173 -70.39 14.97 -11.72
N GLU A 174 -69.97 15.08 -10.47
CA GLU A 174 -68.60 15.46 -10.10
C GLU A 174 -67.78 14.21 -9.81
N ASP A 175 -66.69 14.03 -10.56
CA ASP A 175 -65.73 12.97 -10.30
C ASP A 175 -64.76 13.39 -9.19
N PRO A 176 -64.78 12.72 -8.01
CA PRO A 176 -63.90 13.05 -6.90
C PRO A 176 -62.41 12.85 -7.21
N GLU A 177 -62.07 11.86 -8.05
CA GLU A 177 -60.68 11.58 -8.42
C GLU A 177 -60.14 12.68 -9.31
N LEU A 178 -60.92 13.07 -10.33
CA LEU A 178 -60.59 14.18 -11.22
C LEU A 178 -60.43 15.49 -10.43
N TRP A 179 -61.36 15.80 -9.52
CA TRP A 179 -61.26 17.01 -8.70
C TRP A 179 -60.03 17.02 -7.80
N LEU A 180 -59.67 15.88 -7.20
CA LEU A 180 -58.45 15.75 -6.40
C LEU A 180 -57.19 15.93 -7.24
N GLN A 181 -57.15 15.41 -8.47
CA GLN A 181 -56.04 15.61 -9.39
C GLN A 181 -55.87 17.09 -9.77
N GLU A 182 -56.97 17.77 -10.12
CA GLU A 182 -56.97 19.21 -10.42
C GLU A 182 -56.51 20.05 -9.22
N PHE A 183 -56.97 19.72 -8.01
CA PHE A 183 -56.54 20.39 -6.78
C PHE A 183 -55.04 20.22 -6.51
N ARG A 184 -54.49 19.01 -6.74
CA ARG A 184 -53.05 18.75 -6.60
C ARG A 184 -52.23 19.55 -7.61
N GLN A 185 -52.63 19.56 -8.87
CA GLN A 185 -51.98 20.35 -9.91
C GLN A 185 -51.99 21.85 -9.58
N TRP A 186 -53.10 22.35 -9.03
CA TRP A 186 -53.18 23.73 -8.56
C TRP A 186 -52.18 23.99 -7.42
N CYS A 187 -52.10 23.10 -6.42
CA CYS A 187 -51.13 23.23 -5.33
C CYS A 187 -49.69 23.27 -5.84
N GLU A 188 -49.33 22.39 -6.78
CA GLU A 188 -48.01 22.38 -7.42
C GLU A 188 -47.72 23.70 -8.14
N SER A 189 -48.68 24.22 -8.91
CA SER A 189 -48.53 25.50 -9.60
C SER A 189 -48.40 26.69 -8.64
N ALA A 190 -49.02 26.61 -7.47
CA ALA A 190 -48.96 27.60 -6.39
C ALA A 190 -47.68 27.48 -5.53
N GLY A 191 -46.81 26.50 -5.83
CA GLY A 191 -45.60 26.21 -5.05
C GLY A 191 -45.91 25.65 -3.66
N LEU A 192 -47.07 25.02 -3.48
CA LEU A 192 -47.51 24.40 -2.23
C LEU A 192 -47.24 22.89 -2.29
N ASP A 193 -46.09 22.48 -1.75
CA ASP A 193 -45.74 21.07 -1.59
C ASP A 193 -46.08 20.56 -0.17
N PRO A 194 -46.94 19.54 -0.03
CA PRO A 194 -47.31 18.98 1.27
C PRO A 194 -46.14 18.31 2.02
N ALA A 195 -45.01 18.01 1.37
CA ALA A 195 -43.83 17.44 2.02
C ALA A 195 -42.86 18.51 2.57
N THR A 196 -43.00 19.78 2.19
CA THR A 196 -42.00 20.82 2.49
C THR A 196 -41.91 21.16 3.99
N ASN A 197 -43.03 21.44 4.66
CA ASN A 197 -43.08 21.68 6.11
C ASN A 197 -44.53 21.67 6.64
N ALA A 198 -44.69 21.53 7.96
CA ALA A 198 -46.00 21.46 8.63
C ALA A 198 -46.89 22.69 8.36
N ARG A 199 -46.32 23.89 8.20
CA ARG A 199 -47.07 25.12 7.92
C ARG A 199 -47.70 25.08 6.53
N THR A 200 -46.99 24.53 5.55
CA THR A 200 -47.52 24.30 4.19
C THR A 200 -48.65 23.28 4.21
N CYS A 201 -48.54 22.20 4.99
CA CYS A 201 -49.61 21.21 5.14
C CYS A 201 -50.90 21.83 5.70
N VAL A 202 -50.79 22.62 6.78
CA VAL A 202 -51.94 23.33 7.38
C VAL A 202 -52.58 24.28 6.38
N ARG A 203 -51.77 24.97 5.56
CA ARG A 203 -52.25 25.87 4.52
C ARG A 203 -53.01 25.12 3.43
N ILE A 204 -52.46 24.02 2.92
CA ILE A 204 -53.11 23.18 1.89
C ILE A 204 -54.44 22.64 2.43
N HIS A 205 -54.45 22.16 3.67
CA HIS A 205 -55.66 21.66 4.33
C HIS A 205 -56.74 22.75 4.46
N GLY A 206 -56.38 23.96 4.90
CA GLY A 206 -57.34 25.07 4.98
C GLY A 206 -57.90 25.48 3.62
N ILE A 207 -57.10 25.41 2.55
CA ILE A 207 -57.58 25.64 1.19
C ILE A 207 -58.55 24.53 0.77
N PHE A 208 -58.17 23.26 0.95
CA PHE A 208 -59.03 22.10 0.67
C PHE A 208 -60.41 22.25 1.33
N GLU A 209 -60.43 22.55 2.63
CA GLU A 209 -61.66 22.76 3.40
C GLU A 209 -62.51 23.91 2.84
N SER A 210 -61.87 25.01 2.41
CA SER A 210 -62.58 26.14 1.81
C SER A 210 -63.26 25.79 0.49
N LEU A 211 -62.80 24.75 -0.21
CA LEU A 211 -63.28 24.37 -1.54
C LEU A 211 -64.43 23.36 -1.51
N LEU A 212 -64.67 22.69 -0.39
CA LEU A 212 -65.83 21.82 -0.21
C LEU A 212 -67.08 22.67 0.00
N GLU A 213 -68.19 22.34 -0.65
CA GLU A 213 -69.49 22.99 -0.49
C GLU A 213 -70.60 21.94 -0.34
N ASP A 214 -71.77 22.38 0.14
CA ASP A 214 -72.98 21.57 0.30
C ASP A 214 -72.71 20.19 0.94
N ASP A 215 -73.23 19.11 0.34
CA ASP A 215 -73.14 17.74 0.83
C ASP A 215 -71.69 17.28 1.08
N ALA A 216 -70.74 17.71 0.24
CA ALA A 216 -69.32 17.37 0.42
C ALA A 216 -68.72 18.06 1.66
N ARG A 217 -69.10 19.32 1.94
CA ARG A 217 -68.67 20.00 3.17
C ARG A 217 -69.29 19.32 4.38
N ASP A 218 -70.59 19.05 4.36
CA ASP A 218 -71.30 18.41 5.48
C ASP A 218 -70.72 17.03 5.78
N TRP A 219 -70.42 16.24 4.74
CA TRP A 219 -69.78 14.95 4.89
C TRP A 219 -68.39 15.07 5.51
N TYR A 220 -67.55 15.99 5.02
CA TYR A 220 -66.20 16.21 5.53
C TYR A 220 -66.21 16.67 6.99
N GLU A 221 -67.09 17.59 7.38
CA GLU A 221 -67.19 18.05 8.76
C GLU A 221 -67.70 16.96 9.71
N THR A 222 -68.62 16.12 9.24
CA THR A 222 -69.19 15.02 10.03
C THR A 222 -68.20 13.87 10.22
N HIS A 223 -67.48 13.51 9.16
CA HIS A 223 -66.70 12.28 9.12
C HIS A 223 -65.20 12.51 9.31
N ILE A 224 -64.63 13.60 8.77
CA ILE A 224 -63.17 13.81 8.69
C ILE A 224 -62.68 14.84 9.70
N LYS A 225 -63.29 16.02 9.73
CA LYS A 225 -62.78 17.19 10.46
C LYS A 225 -62.79 16.95 11.97
N GLY A 226 -61.63 17.17 12.60
CA GLY A 226 -61.49 17.04 14.06
C GLY A 226 -61.68 15.60 14.60
N LYS A 227 -61.70 14.60 13.70
CA LYS A 227 -61.76 13.19 14.07
C LYS A 227 -60.36 12.58 14.05
N ASN A 228 -60.12 11.64 14.95
CA ASN A 228 -58.93 10.80 14.90
C ASN A 228 -59.21 9.61 13.99
N TRP A 229 -58.33 9.39 13.01
CA TRP A 229 -58.41 8.29 12.07
C TRP A 229 -57.43 7.20 12.47
N GLU A 230 -57.89 5.95 12.53
CA GLU A 230 -57.05 4.78 12.77
C GLU A 230 -56.92 3.94 11.50
N TYR A 231 -55.76 3.31 11.32
CA TYR A 231 -55.59 2.35 10.24
C TYR A 231 -56.31 1.05 10.60
N ALA A 232 -57.23 0.62 9.73
CA ALA A 232 -57.95 -0.64 9.93
C ALA A 232 -57.03 -1.87 10.00
N ASN A 233 -55.85 -1.80 9.35
CA ASN A 233 -54.93 -2.93 9.21
C ASN A 233 -53.73 -2.88 10.18
N ILE A 234 -53.53 -1.77 10.90
CA ILE A 234 -52.31 -1.49 11.69
C ILE A 234 -52.68 -0.82 13.02
N ARG A 235 -52.22 -1.38 14.13
CA ARG A 235 -52.43 -0.84 15.49
C ARG A 235 -51.39 0.21 15.88
N ASN A 236 -51.69 0.95 16.94
CA ASN A 236 -50.91 2.09 17.44
C ASN A 236 -49.58 1.74 18.14
N ASN A 237 -49.24 0.45 18.33
CA ASN A 237 -48.06 0.02 19.09
C ASN A 237 -47.00 -0.68 18.22
N THR A 238 -46.79 -0.18 16.99
CA THR A 238 -45.75 -0.64 16.06
C THR A 238 -44.34 -0.13 16.41
N GLY A 239 -44.20 0.68 17.47
CA GLY A 239 -42.91 1.27 17.88
C GLY A 239 -42.43 2.45 17.02
N VAL A 240 -43.26 2.92 16.08
CA VAL A 240 -42.94 4.06 15.20
C VAL A 240 -44.00 5.17 15.31
N ALA A 241 -43.53 6.42 15.30
CA ALA A 241 -44.36 7.59 15.64
C ALA A 241 -45.01 8.28 14.42
N THR A 242 -44.67 7.88 13.19
CA THR A 242 -45.15 8.58 11.97
C THR A 242 -45.48 7.61 10.83
N ILE A 243 -46.42 8.00 9.97
CA ILE A 243 -46.77 7.26 8.74
C ILE A 243 -45.55 7.14 7.81
N ALA A 244 -44.72 8.19 7.75
CA ALA A 244 -43.47 8.16 6.99
C ALA A 244 -42.50 7.08 7.50
N ALA A 245 -42.42 6.88 8.82
CA ALA A 245 -41.62 5.81 9.41
C ALA A 245 -42.18 4.42 9.10
N ILE A 246 -43.52 4.26 9.07
CA ILE A 246 -44.16 3.01 8.62
C ILE A 246 -43.84 2.75 7.13
N ASN A 247 -43.94 3.76 6.28
CA ASN A 247 -43.62 3.65 4.85
C ASN A 247 -42.14 3.31 4.58
N ALA A 248 -41.23 3.70 5.46
CA ALA A 248 -39.81 3.41 5.33
C ALA A 248 -39.39 2.00 5.81
N MET A 249 -40.30 1.22 6.40
CA MET A 249 -39.96 -0.12 6.91
C MET A 249 -39.61 -1.09 5.77
N ASN A 250 -38.43 -1.69 5.89
CA ASN A 250 -38.04 -2.84 5.08
C ASN A 250 -38.56 -4.15 5.70
N ASN A 251 -38.42 -5.25 4.96
CA ASN A 251 -38.90 -6.57 5.36
C ASN A 251 -38.36 -7.03 6.74
N ALA A 252 -37.09 -6.74 7.04
CA ALA A 252 -36.48 -7.05 8.33
C ALA A 252 -37.05 -6.21 9.48
N THR A 253 -37.32 -4.93 9.24
CA THR A 253 -37.95 -4.04 10.25
C THR A 253 -39.38 -4.48 10.52
N ILE A 254 -40.11 -4.90 9.48
CA ILE A 254 -41.46 -5.46 9.60
C ILE A 254 -41.44 -6.71 10.47
N GLY A 255 -40.55 -7.68 10.21
CA GLY A 255 -40.44 -8.91 11.00
C GLY A 255 -40.09 -8.69 12.48
N GLY A 256 -39.43 -7.57 12.79
CA GLY A 256 -39.15 -7.14 14.17
C GLY A 256 -40.33 -6.53 14.91
N VAL A 257 -41.43 -6.17 14.24
CA VAL A 257 -42.65 -5.67 14.88
C VAL A 257 -43.47 -6.86 15.40
N ALA A 258 -44.12 -6.71 16.56
CA ALA A 258 -44.97 -7.78 17.05
C ALA A 258 -46.13 -8.06 16.08
N ALA A 259 -46.31 -9.33 15.68
CA ALA A 259 -47.30 -9.71 14.68
C ALA A 259 -48.73 -9.24 15.01
N ASN A 260 -49.08 -9.19 16.30
CA ASN A 260 -50.39 -8.72 16.78
C ASN A 260 -50.66 -7.21 16.53
N GLN A 261 -49.69 -6.46 16.01
CA GLN A 261 -49.86 -5.09 15.55
C GLN A 261 -50.48 -5.00 14.15
N PHE A 262 -50.50 -6.10 13.39
CA PHE A 262 -51.13 -6.18 12.07
C PHE A 262 -52.45 -6.94 12.16
N ILE A 263 -53.46 -6.50 11.40
CA ILE A 263 -54.82 -7.05 11.43
C ILE A 263 -55.20 -7.60 10.05
N GLY A 264 -55.95 -8.71 10.02
CA GLY A 264 -56.51 -9.26 8.78
C GLY A 264 -55.43 -9.79 7.83
N SER A 265 -55.50 -9.42 6.55
CA SER A 265 -54.52 -9.84 5.54
C SER A 265 -53.10 -9.35 5.84
N ALA A 266 -52.96 -8.25 6.57
CA ALA A 266 -51.67 -7.73 7.02
C ALA A 266 -50.98 -8.68 8.01
N PHE A 267 -51.74 -9.30 8.93
CA PHE A 267 -51.20 -10.30 9.86
C PHE A 267 -50.60 -11.51 9.12
N ALA A 268 -51.30 -12.01 8.10
CA ALA A 268 -50.84 -13.15 7.31
C ALA A 268 -49.57 -12.84 6.51
N LYS A 269 -49.43 -11.60 6.02
CA LYS A 269 -48.24 -11.14 5.28
C LYS A 269 -47.06 -10.88 6.22
N HIS A 270 -47.29 -10.34 7.41
CA HIS A 270 -46.26 -10.17 8.43
C HIS A 270 -45.52 -11.48 8.73
N GLY A 271 -46.25 -12.60 8.90
CA GLY A 271 -45.65 -13.91 9.19
C GLY A 271 -44.70 -14.47 8.11
N ARG A 272 -44.59 -13.79 6.96
CA ARG A 272 -43.66 -14.13 5.88
C ARG A 272 -42.59 -13.07 5.62
N ALA A 273 -42.58 -11.95 6.36
CA ALA A 273 -41.71 -10.81 6.07
C ALA A 273 -40.21 -11.15 6.09
N ASP A 274 -39.77 -12.03 7.00
CA ASP A 274 -38.37 -12.46 7.06
C ASP A 274 -37.94 -13.40 5.92
N ALA A 275 -38.91 -14.08 5.29
CA ALA A 275 -38.68 -15.07 4.25
C ALA A 275 -39.02 -14.58 2.83
N ASP A 276 -39.74 -13.46 2.72
CA ASP A 276 -40.21 -12.90 1.45
C ASP A 276 -39.79 -11.41 1.33
N ALA A 277 -38.71 -11.18 0.58
CA ALA A 277 -38.15 -9.85 0.34
C ALA A 277 -39.08 -8.91 -0.45
N THR A 278 -40.20 -9.42 -1.00
CA THR A 278 -41.20 -8.58 -1.69
C THR A 278 -42.17 -7.90 -0.71
N ILE A 279 -42.19 -8.34 0.55
CA ILE A 279 -43.03 -7.76 1.59
C ILE A 279 -42.38 -6.48 2.11
N THR A 280 -43.02 -5.36 1.79
CA THR A 280 -42.60 -4.01 2.21
C THR A 280 -43.78 -3.28 2.82
N SER A 281 -43.55 -2.07 3.35
CA SER A 281 -44.61 -1.21 3.91
C SER A 281 -45.82 -1.05 2.98
N THR A 282 -45.60 -1.03 1.67
CA THR A 282 -46.62 -0.95 0.61
C THR A 282 -47.59 -2.13 0.57
N THR A 283 -47.22 -3.25 1.20
CA THR A 283 -48.05 -4.46 1.35
C THR A 283 -49.13 -4.28 2.42
N PHE A 284 -48.95 -3.32 3.35
CA PHE A 284 -49.86 -3.06 4.48
C PHE A 284 -50.60 -1.73 4.35
N ILE A 285 -49.89 -0.72 3.83
CA ILE A 285 -50.44 0.57 3.43
C ILE A 285 -50.29 0.63 1.92
N PRO A 286 -51.34 0.31 1.14
CA PRO A 286 -51.25 0.40 -0.31
C PRO A 286 -50.77 1.78 -0.73
N ASN A 287 -49.82 1.82 -1.67
CA ASN A 287 -49.59 3.03 -2.42
C ASN A 287 -50.89 3.36 -3.13
N HIS A 288 -51.35 4.61 -2.99
CA HIS A 288 -52.40 5.12 -3.85
C HIS A 288 -51.88 5.03 -5.28
N THR A 289 -52.47 4.13 -6.06
CA THR A 289 -52.36 4.16 -7.53
C THR A 289 -52.85 5.53 -7.96
N VAL A 290 -51.97 6.23 -8.67
CA VAL A 290 -52.25 7.50 -9.36
C VAL A 290 -53.34 7.28 -10.39
#